data_AF-A0A072TRJ0-F1
#
_entry.id   AF-A0A072TRJ0-F1
#
_cell.length_a   1.000
_cell.length_b   1.000
_cell.length_c   1.000
_cell.angle_alpha   90.00
_cell.angle_beta   90.00
_cell.angle_gamma   90.00
#
_symmetry.space_group_name_H-M   'P 1'
#
loop_
_entity.id
_entity.type
_entity.pdbx_description
1 polymer ?
#
loop_
_entity_poly.entity_id
_entity_poly.type
_entity_poly.pdbx_seq_one_letter_code
_entity_poly.pdbx_strand_id
1 'polypeptide(L)' 'MVTEGQYAEKMKVAYPTSEEDLVDFLKRCKISNSPTMLCPRCSVIFDKEAARNVERFKPQSKRKGK' A
#
# COMPACT_ATOMS: atom_id res chain seq x y z
N MET A 1 14.30 4.59 -9.89
CA MET A 1 13.02 4.05 -10.41
C MET A 1 12.82 2.68 -9.78
N VAL A 2 11.63 2.38 -9.25
CA VAL A 2 11.31 1.04 -8.74
C VAL A 2 11.09 0.14 -9.95
N THR A 3 11.75 -1.03 -9.99
CA THR A 3 11.54 -2.00 -11.07
C THR A 3 10.28 -2.82 -10.83
N GLU A 4 9.72 -3.43 -11.87
CA GLU A 4 8.55 -4.31 -11.74
C GLU A 4 8.79 -5.46 -10.75
N GLY A 5 10.00 -6.03 -10.75
CA GLY A 5 10.40 -7.07 -9.78
C GLY A 5 10.40 -6.58 -8.33
N GLN A 6 10.93 -5.39 -8.08
CA GLN A 6 10.90 -4.77 -6.74
C GLN A 6 9.48 -4.44 -6.28
N TYR A 7 8.61 -4.04 -7.22
CA TYR A 7 7.20 -3.79 -6.93
C TYR A 7 6.46 -5.07 -6.56
N ALA A 8 6.63 -6.14 -7.35
CA ALA A 8 6.03 -7.43 -7.09
C ALA A 8 6.48 -8.02 -5.75
N GLU A 9 7.76 -7.88 -5.40
CA GLU A 9 8.27 -8.33 -4.10
C GLU A 9 7.66 -7.54 -2.95
N LYS A 10 7.56 -6.21 -3.05
CA LYS A 10 6.88 -5.39 -2.05
C LYS A 10 5.40 -5.73 -1.91
N MET A 11 4.72 -6.04 -3.01
CA MET A 11 3.30 -6.44 -2.97
C MET A 11 3.09 -7.77 -2.25
N LYS A 12 4.00 -8.74 -2.37
CA LYS A 12 3.89 -10.01 -1.63
C LYS A 12 3.86 -9.82 -0.11
N VAL A 13 4.51 -8.77 0.40
CA VAL A 13 4.56 -8.47 1.83
C VAL A 13 3.41 -7.56 2.27
N ALA A 14 2.88 -6.74 1.36
CA ALA A 14 1.81 -5.79 1.65
C ALA A 14 0.43 -6.46 1.85
N TYR A 15 0.20 -7.59 1.20
CA TYR A 15 -1.07 -8.33 1.26
C TYR A 15 -0.94 -9.64 2.04
N PRO A 16 -2.04 -10.18 2.59
CA PRO A 16 -2.08 -11.53 3.12
C PRO A 16 -1.82 -12.55 2.01
N THR A 17 -1.13 -13.64 2.34
CA THR A 17 -1.06 -14.80 1.44
C THR A 17 -2.34 -15.63 1.57
N SER A 18 -2.65 -16.49 0.59
CA SER A 18 -3.84 -17.35 0.62
C SER A 18 -3.87 -18.32 1.82
N GLU A 19 -2.74 -18.55 2.48
CA GLU A 19 -2.57 -19.46 3.61
C GLU A 19 -2.51 -18.72 4.95
N GLU A 20 -2.44 -17.38 4.95
CA GLU A 20 -2.27 -16.57 6.16
C GLU A 20 -3.63 -16.11 6.70
N ASP A 21 -3.90 -16.42 7.97
CA ASP A 21 -5.08 -15.92 8.66
C ASP A 21 -4.99 -14.40 8.89
N LEU A 22 -6.15 -13.74 8.96
CA LEU A 22 -6.23 -12.30 9.19
C LEU A 22 -5.48 -11.87 10.47
N VAL A 23 -5.58 -12.65 11.54
CA VAL A 23 -4.91 -12.33 12.81
C VAL A 23 -3.39 -12.43 12.66
N ASP A 24 -2.91 -13.41 11.91
CA ASP A 24 -1.48 -13.61 11.69
C ASP A 24 -0.89 -12.57 10.74
N PHE A 25 -1.65 -12.16 9.72
CA PHE A 25 -1.35 -10.99 8.89
C PHE A 25 -1.21 -9.72 9.74
N LEU A 26 -2.17 -9.45 10.63
CA LEU A 26 -2.14 -8.26 11.49
C LEU A 26 -0.95 -8.30 12.47
N LYS A 27 -0.62 -9.47 13.03
CA LYS A 27 0.59 -9.64 13.85
C LYS A 27 1.85 -9.35 13.05
N ARG A 28 1.96 -9.88 11.82
CA ARG A 28 3.09 -9.63 10.92
C ARG A 28 3.22 -8.16 10.58
N CYS A 29 2.13 -7.47 10.24
CA CYS A 29 2.12 -6.02 10.03
C CYS A 29 2.66 -5.25 11.23
N LYS A 30 2.21 -5.63 12.44
CA LYS A 30 2.67 -5.01 13.69
C LYS A 30 4.17 -5.25 13.95
N ILE A 31 4.66 -6.47 13.72
CA ILE A 31 6.08 -6.83 13.94
C ILE A 31 6.99 -6.13 12.92
N SER A 32 6.57 -6.09 11.66
CA SER A 32 7.33 -5.48 10.55
C SER A 32 7.22 -3.95 10.49
N ASN A 33 6.45 -3.33 11.40
CA ASN A 33 6.14 -1.90 11.38
C ASN A 33 5.66 -1.43 9.98
N SER A 34 4.84 -2.26 9.33
CA SER A 34 4.41 -2.00 7.96
C SER A 34 3.56 -0.72 7.88
N PRO A 35 3.66 0.06 6.80
CA PRO A 35 2.81 1.23 6.58
C PRO A 35 1.34 0.88 6.28
N THR A 36 1.03 -0.41 6.14
CA THR A 36 -0.31 -0.94 5.91
C THR A 36 -1.12 -1.00 7.21
N MET A 37 -2.35 -0.50 7.15
CA MET A 37 -3.35 -0.58 8.19
C MET A 37 -4.56 -1.35 7.68
N LEU A 38 -5.26 -2.07 8.56
CA LEU A 38 -6.57 -2.64 8.24
C LEU A 38 -7.67 -1.75 8.82
N CYS A 39 -8.67 -1.44 8.00
CA CYS A 39 -9.89 -0.79 8.45
C CYS A 39 -10.75 -1.79 9.26
N PRO A 40 -10.98 -1.62 10.57
CA PRO A 40 -11.78 -2.57 11.35
C PRO A 40 -13.26 -2.59 10.95
N ARG A 41 -13.74 -1.53 10.28
CA ARG A 41 -15.14 -1.40 9.84
C ARG A 41 -15.42 -2.11 8.52
N CYS A 42 -14.43 -2.13 7.64
CA CYS A 42 -14.59 -2.49 6.23
C CYS A 42 -13.64 -3.60 5.78
N SER A 43 -12.72 -4.03 6.65
CA SER A 43 -11.69 -5.05 6.40
C SER A 43 -10.81 -4.76 5.17
N VAL A 44 -10.77 -3.50 4.73
CA VAL A 44 -9.93 -3.04 3.61
C VAL A 44 -8.54 -2.71 4.13
N ILE A 45 -7.52 -3.09 3.34
CA ILE A 45 -6.12 -2.74 3.58
C ILE A 45 -5.87 -1.32 3.06
N PHE A 46 -5.33 -0.47 3.92
CA PHE A 46 -4.96 0.90 3.64
C PHE A 46 -3.44 1.06 3.75
N ASP A 47 -2.79 1.40 2.65
CA ASP A 47 -1.36 1.71 2.63
C ASP A 47 -1.14 3.22 2.78
N LYS A 48 -0.58 3.63 3.92
CA LYS A 48 -0.30 5.06 4.20
C LYS A 48 0.71 5.66 3.23
N GLU A 49 1.69 4.88 2.77
CA GLU A 49 2.72 5.38 1.88
C GLU A 49 2.16 5.59 0.47
N ALA A 50 1.33 4.66 0.00
CA ALA A 50 0.60 4.82 -1.26
C ALA A 50 -0.33 6.05 -1.22
N ALA A 51 -1.09 6.23 -0.14
CA ALA A 51 -1.97 7.39 0.04
C ALA A 51 -1.17 8.71 0.01
N ARG A 52 -0.05 8.78 0.75
CA ARG A 52 0.82 9.96 0.76
C ARG A 52 1.39 10.29 -0.62
N ASN A 53 1.71 9.28 -1.42
CA ASN A 53 2.22 9.49 -2.77
C ASN A 53 1.15 10.06 -3.70
N VAL A 54 -0.11 9.62 -3.56
CA VAL A 54 -1.26 10.19 -4.28
C VAL A 54 -1.51 11.63 -3.85
N GLU A 55 -1.48 11.94 -2.54
CA GLU A 55 -1.65 13.31 -2.04
C GLU A 55 -0.56 14.27 -2.54
N ARG A 56 0.69 13.80 -2.61
CA ARG A 56 1.83 14.59 -3.12
C ARG A 56 1.81 14.75 -4.63
N PHE A 57 1.02 13.94 -5.34
CA PHE A 57 0.90 14.04 -6.78
C PHE A 57 0.13 15.32 -7.13
N LYS A 58 0.85 16.38 -7.48
CA LYS A 58 0.27 17.55 -8.13
C LYS A 58 0.12 17.22 -9.62
N PRO A 59 -1.11 17.11 -10.17
CA PRO A 59 -1.26 16.96 -11.60
C PRO A 59 -0.63 18.18 -12.27
N GLN A 60 0.33 17.97 -13.16
CA GLN A 60 0.79 19.05 -14.04
C GLN A 60 -0.40 19.43 -14.93
N SER A 61 -1.10 20.51 -14.58
CA SER A 61 -2.09 21.11 -15.45
C SER A 61 -1.35 21.69 -16.66
N LYS A 62 -1.14 20.87 -17.70
CA LYS A 62 -0.86 21.41 -19.02
C LYS A 62 -2.15 22.01 -19.55
N ARG A 63 -2.51 23.20 -19.08
CA ARG A 63 -3.32 24.11 -19.88
C ARG A 63 -2.44 24.48 -21.07
N LYS A 64 -2.55 23.73 -22.18
CA LYS A 64 -2.14 24.24 -23.48
C LYS A 64 -3.07 25.40 -23.77
N GLY A 65 -2.57 26.62 -23.57
CA GLY A 65 -3.25 27.82 -24.02
C GLY A 65 -3.60 27.70 -25.49
N LYS A 66 -4.83 28.08 -25.81
CA LYS A 66 -5.20 28.59 -27.12
C LYS A 66 -5.55 30.05 -26.92
#